data_AF-A0AAE1ESG4-F1
#
_entry.id   AF-A0AAE1ESG4-F1
#
_cell.length_a   1.000
_cell.length_b   1.000
_cell.length_c   1.000
_cell.angle_alpha   90.00
_cell.angle_beta   90.00
_cell.angle_gamma   90.00
#
_symmetry.space_group_name_H-M   'P 1'
#
loop_
_entity.id
_entity.type
_entity.pdbx_description
1 polymer ?
#
loop_
_entity_poly.entity_id
_entity_poly.type
_entity_poly.pdbx_seq_one_letter_code
_entity_poly.pdbx_strand_id
1 'polypeptide(L)'
;MPGADDCWTDHRLLISRLNFKTQRPPRRTPDSIPHRRFDCDKLRNPQLAQNFREACERHLVDPVDQASVEDHWTTLRDAMTRAAEETIGFVSKKNQDWFDENDGTISLLIEAKRQTRLILENQPTAENKRTHKQAVADCQRGIREVQNTWWQRKAADTQNYADQRDLRRFYAATKEVFGPTRSSVGGLKDVDGATTITDSEGILSRWKSHFENLLNDQANTPNDLIRMTPQYPVRHWMSLPPSIQDFDKAIKCMKPGKAPGPDNIPLELLTHAAMLNEIPPDTPTIDLQFRMDGGVFNLARLRAKTKTTKTLLREMQYADDNANPGQTAEDLQRTATTYNTVYERFGMQVNTDKTKALIQHPPGQILPNINTTINEHTLEEVEQFSYLGSILTSTPTCKKDVENRIRAAHSAYGRLSCRVFNNHALTMATKIMVFQAIVLSTLLYACETWTLYRSDIQSLERFQQYKLRQILKIPWESHTTNVAVLNQASVTSVEATIIHHRLRWAGHVQRMEPFRLPKIMLYGELANGTRPRGAPKLRYKDQLKRTLALTNIDPSSWEQTARDRATWRRAVHHGTTAFEEKRKENEEAKRRRRR
;
A
#
# COMPACT_ATOMS: atom_id res chain seq x y z
N MET A 1 -0.29 -24.83 21.25
CA MET A 1 -1.47 -25.26 22.02
C MET A 1 -1.04 -26.45 22.86
N PRO A 2 -1.38 -26.50 24.16
CA PRO A 2 -1.45 -27.79 24.84
C PRO A 2 -2.38 -28.66 23.99
N GLY A 3 -1.95 -29.85 23.62
CA GLY A 3 -2.77 -30.76 22.83
C GLY A 3 -4.07 -30.97 23.58
N ALA A 4 -5.20 -30.87 22.89
CA ALA A 4 -6.49 -31.32 23.41
C ALA A 4 -6.55 -32.85 23.64
N ASP A 5 -5.39 -33.52 23.64
CA ASP A 5 -5.22 -34.96 23.82
C ASP A 5 -5.06 -35.34 25.31
N ASP A 6 -4.82 -34.39 26.23
CA ASP A 6 -4.71 -34.69 27.68
C ASP A 6 -6.02 -34.49 28.47
N CYS A 7 -7.14 -34.15 27.79
CA CYS A 7 -8.44 -33.95 28.46
C CYS A 7 -9.28 -35.24 28.59
N TRP A 8 -8.73 -36.42 28.29
CA TRP A 8 -9.51 -37.62 27.99
C TRP A 8 -9.38 -38.77 28.99
N THR A 9 -8.71 -38.57 30.13
CA THR A 9 -8.40 -39.71 31.01
C THR A 9 -9.55 -40.21 31.88
N ASP A 10 -10.69 -39.51 32.03
CA ASP A 10 -11.82 -40.01 32.85
C ASP A 10 -13.24 -39.70 32.35
N HIS A 11 -13.41 -39.18 31.12
CA HIS A 11 -14.73 -38.84 30.58
C HIS A 11 -14.98 -39.53 29.23
N ARG A 12 -15.93 -40.48 29.19
CA ARG A 12 -16.44 -41.06 27.93
C ARG A 12 -17.38 -40.06 27.28
N LEU A 13 -17.02 -39.54 26.11
CA LEU A 13 -17.91 -38.68 25.33
C LEU A 13 -19.05 -39.52 24.75
N LEU A 14 -20.25 -39.36 25.32
CA LEU A 14 -21.48 -39.84 24.69
C LEU A 14 -21.77 -38.97 23.47
N ILE A 15 -21.55 -39.53 22.27
CA ILE A 15 -21.95 -38.86 21.03
C ILE A 15 -23.46 -39.06 20.87
N SER A 16 -24.23 -38.05 21.28
CA SER A 16 -25.61 -37.89 20.83
C SER A 16 -25.61 -37.18 19.49
N ARG A 17 -26.25 -37.79 18.47
CA ARG A 17 -26.46 -37.17 17.16
C ARG A 17 -27.62 -36.18 17.28
N LEU A 18 -27.36 -35.02 17.85
CA LEU A 18 -28.34 -33.95 17.94
C LEU A 18 -28.39 -33.19 16.62
N ASN A 19 -29.54 -33.25 15.96
CA ASN A 19 -29.81 -32.56 14.71
C ASN A 19 -30.14 -31.09 15.01
N PHE A 20 -29.14 -30.32 15.47
CA PHE A 20 -29.34 -28.90 15.68
C PHE A 20 -29.33 -28.17 14.33
N LYS A 21 -30.52 -27.81 13.85
CA LYS A 21 -30.65 -26.65 12.96
C LYS A 21 -30.36 -25.41 13.81
N THR A 22 -29.10 -24.99 13.83
CA THR A 22 -28.80 -23.60 14.22
C THR A 22 -29.39 -22.71 13.13
N GLN A 23 -30.65 -22.33 13.27
CA GLN A 23 -31.16 -21.17 12.57
C GLN A 23 -30.40 -19.97 13.15
N ARG A 24 -29.27 -19.63 12.53
CA ARG A 24 -28.89 -18.22 12.49
C ARG A 24 -30.15 -17.50 12.03
N PRO A 25 -30.59 -16.41 12.69
CA PRO A 25 -31.65 -15.59 12.10
C PRO A 25 -31.24 -15.37 10.65
N PRO A 26 -32.15 -15.61 9.69
CA PRO A 26 -31.79 -15.50 8.30
C PRO A 26 -31.20 -14.09 8.14
N ARG A 27 -29.92 -13.96 7.80
CA ARG A 27 -29.34 -12.64 7.47
C ARG A 27 -30.00 -12.03 6.22
N ARG A 28 -31.01 -12.71 5.68
CA ARG A 28 -31.48 -12.73 4.31
C ARG A 28 -32.80 -13.50 4.26
N THR A 29 -33.85 -12.90 3.68
CA THR A 29 -35.14 -13.56 3.44
C THR A 29 -34.96 -14.84 2.61
N PRO A 30 -35.86 -15.83 2.71
CA PRO A 30 -35.80 -17.08 1.94
C PRO A 30 -35.62 -16.87 0.43
N ASP A 31 -36.11 -15.74 -0.10
CA ASP A 31 -36.06 -15.39 -1.52
C ASP A 31 -34.79 -14.61 -1.95
N SER A 32 -33.87 -14.29 -1.03
CA SER A 32 -32.67 -13.53 -1.38
C SER A 32 -31.58 -14.44 -1.97
N ILE A 33 -31.52 -14.47 -3.30
CA ILE A 33 -30.45 -15.12 -4.05
C ILE A 33 -29.10 -14.54 -3.60
N PRO A 34 -28.12 -15.37 -3.20
CA PRO A 34 -26.81 -14.85 -2.86
C PRO A 34 -26.16 -14.21 -4.09
N HIS A 35 -26.01 -12.88 -4.10
CA HIS A 35 -25.19 -12.19 -5.10
C HIS A 35 -23.74 -12.70 -5.02
N ARG A 36 -23.43 -13.72 -5.82
CA ARG A 36 -22.08 -14.20 -6.07
C ARG A 36 -21.55 -13.42 -7.27
N ARG A 37 -20.40 -12.77 -7.10
CA ARG A 37 -19.78 -11.96 -8.16
C ARG A 37 -19.15 -12.90 -9.19
N PHE A 38 -19.38 -12.67 -10.48
CA PHE A 38 -18.69 -13.39 -11.57
C PHE A 38 -17.20 -13.04 -11.63
N ASP A 39 -16.35 -14.02 -11.96
CA ASP A 39 -14.89 -13.85 -12.03
C ASP A 39 -14.46 -13.29 -13.40
N CYS A 40 -14.80 -12.02 -13.64
CA CYS A 40 -14.55 -11.37 -14.92
C CYS A 40 -13.06 -11.22 -15.26
N ASP A 41 -12.13 -11.39 -14.29
CA ASP A 41 -10.68 -11.37 -14.59
C ASP A 41 -10.26 -12.54 -15.48
N LYS A 42 -11.01 -13.65 -15.49
CA LYS A 42 -10.78 -14.79 -16.40
C LYS A 42 -11.00 -14.44 -17.88
N LEU A 43 -11.79 -13.40 -18.18
CA LEU A 43 -11.98 -12.90 -19.56
C LEU A 43 -10.73 -12.20 -20.12
N ARG A 44 -9.68 -11.98 -19.31
CA ARG A 44 -8.38 -11.56 -19.83
C ARG A 44 -7.66 -12.66 -20.61
N ASN A 45 -8.04 -13.93 -20.40
CA ASN A 45 -7.57 -15.03 -21.21
C ASN A 45 -8.35 -15.04 -22.54
N PRO A 46 -7.68 -14.89 -23.70
CA PRO A 46 -8.34 -14.80 -25.01
C PRO A 46 -9.26 -16.00 -25.31
N GLN A 47 -8.87 -17.20 -24.87
CA GLN A 47 -9.66 -18.42 -25.08
C GLN A 47 -10.96 -18.41 -24.27
N LEU A 48 -10.89 -18.02 -22.99
CA LEU A 48 -12.09 -17.94 -22.14
C LEU A 48 -13.02 -16.81 -22.57
N ALA A 49 -12.47 -15.70 -23.06
CA ALA A 49 -13.26 -14.62 -23.63
C ALA A 49 -13.99 -15.02 -24.92
N GLN A 50 -13.37 -15.88 -25.73
CA GLN A 50 -13.99 -16.44 -26.92
C GLN A 50 -15.10 -17.42 -26.55
N ASN A 51 -14.82 -18.35 -25.62
CA ASN A 51 -15.83 -19.31 -25.14
C ASN A 51 -17.04 -18.60 -24.51
N PHE A 52 -16.83 -17.52 -23.75
CA PHE A 52 -17.93 -16.72 -23.18
C PHE A 52 -18.77 -16.05 -24.26
N ARG A 53 -18.15 -15.52 -25.33
CA ARG A 53 -18.89 -14.94 -26.47
C ARG A 53 -19.75 -15.99 -27.17
N GLU A 54 -19.18 -17.14 -27.47
CA GLU A 54 -19.91 -18.27 -28.08
C GLU A 54 -21.04 -18.77 -27.18
N ALA A 55 -20.83 -18.80 -25.86
CA ALA A 55 -21.89 -19.14 -24.91
C ALA A 55 -23.00 -18.08 -24.85
N CYS A 56 -22.66 -16.79 -24.91
CA CYS A 56 -23.64 -15.71 -24.99
C CYS A 56 -24.49 -15.82 -26.26
N GLU A 57 -23.87 -16.03 -27.43
CA GLU A 57 -24.57 -16.20 -28.70
C GLU A 57 -25.48 -17.43 -28.71
N ARG A 58 -25.07 -18.50 -28.04
CA ARG A 58 -25.87 -19.74 -27.93
C ARG A 58 -27.08 -19.58 -27.00
N HIS A 59 -26.95 -18.79 -25.94
CA HIS A 59 -28.01 -18.58 -24.95
C HIS A 59 -28.89 -17.38 -25.27
N LEU A 60 -28.46 -16.48 -26.16
CA LEU A 60 -29.30 -15.42 -26.71
C LEU A 60 -30.34 -16.06 -27.63
N VAL A 61 -31.61 -15.84 -27.31
CA VAL A 61 -32.72 -16.22 -28.18
C VAL A 61 -33.34 -14.92 -28.69
N ASP A 62 -33.68 -14.88 -29.97
CA ASP A 62 -34.40 -13.74 -30.53
C ASP A 62 -35.72 -13.54 -29.78
N PRO A 63 -36.05 -12.29 -29.41
CA PRO A 63 -37.26 -12.04 -28.65
C PRO A 63 -38.51 -12.41 -29.44
N VAL A 64 -39.53 -12.91 -28.74
CA VAL A 64 -40.85 -13.14 -29.33
C VAL A 64 -41.48 -11.78 -29.64
N ASP A 65 -41.97 -11.60 -30.87
CA ASP A 65 -42.69 -10.38 -31.26
C ASP A 65 -43.85 -10.14 -30.28
N GLN A 66 -43.92 -8.92 -29.72
CA GLN A 66 -44.84 -8.44 -28.66
C GLN A 66 -44.39 -8.59 -27.18
N ALA A 67 -43.17 -9.03 -26.90
CA ALA A 67 -42.64 -9.07 -25.51
C ALA A 67 -42.44 -7.65 -24.91
N SER A 68 -42.62 -7.49 -23.60
CA SER A 68 -42.37 -6.20 -22.94
C SER A 68 -40.86 -5.91 -22.85
N VAL A 69 -40.47 -4.64 -22.65
CA VAL A 69 -39.05 -4.27 -22.46
C VAL A 69 -38.43 -5.01 -21.27
N GLU A 70 -39.23 -5.31 -20.23
CA GLU A 70 -38.77 -6.06 -19.06
C GLU A 70 -38.53 -7.53 -19.38
N ASP A 71 -39.30 -8.12 -20.29
CA ASP A 71 -39.11 -9.49 -20.77
C ASP A 71 -37.87 -9.61 -21.66
N HIS A 72 -37.62 -8.59 -22.49
CA HIS A 72 -36.39 -8.47 -23.28
C HIS A 72 -35.15 -8.39 -22.38
N TRP A 73 -35.20 -7.54 -21.35
CA TRP A 73 -34.12 -7.41 -20.39
C TRP A 73 -33.91 -8.69 -19.59
N THR A 74 -34.98 -9.34 -19.17
CA THR A 74 -34.92 -10.61 -18.44
C THR A 74 -34.28 -11.71 -19.28
N THR A 75 -34.67 -11.81 -20.56
CA THR A 75 -34.09 -12.78 -21.51
C THR A 75 -32.59 -12.54 -21.71
N LEU A 76 -32.19 -11.29 -21.93
CA LEU A 76 -30.79 -10.91 -22.08
C LEU A 76 -29.99 -11.20 -20.80
N ARG A 77 -30.50 -10.77 -19.64
CA ARG A 77 -29.87 -10.97 -18.34
C ARG A 77 -29.67 -12.45 -18.06
N ASP A 78 -30.68 -13.28 -18.30
CA ASP A 78 -30.64 -14.70 -17.99
C ASP A 78 -29.73 -15.47 -18.98
N ALA A 79 -29.67 -15.04 -20.25
CA ALA A 79 -28.71 -15.54 -21.22
C ALA A 79 -27.26 -15.20 -20.81
N MET A 80 -26.99 -13.94 -20.46
CA MET A 80 -25.66 -13.50 -20.00
C MET A 80 -25.25 -14.15 -18.68
N THR A 81 -26.19 -14.31 -17.74
CA THR A 81 -25.92 -14.97 -16.45
C THR A 81 -25.57 -16.43 -16.65
N ARG A 82 -26.32 -17.16 -17.50
CA ARG A 82 -26.02 -18.57 -17.83
C ARG A 82 -24.71 -18.73 -18.57
N ALA A 83 -24.43 -17.89 -19.56
CA ALA A 83 -23.15 -17.87 -20.27
C ALA A 83 -21.99 -17.61 -19.29
N ALA A 84 -22.17 -16.68 -18.35
CA ALA A 84 -21.16 -16.35 -17.35
C ALA A 84 -20.95 -17.51 -16.36
N GLU A 85 -22.00 -18.17 -15.89
CA GLU A 85 -21.91 -19.35 -15.04
C GLU A 85 -21.18 -20.52 -15.72
N GLU A 86 -21.48 -20.77 -17.00
CA GLU A 86 -20.88 -21.85 -17.79
C GLU A 86 -19.37 -21.65 -18.02
N THR A 87 -18.95 -20.42 -18.29
CA THR A 87 -17.61 -20.16 -18.85
C THR A 87 -16.63 -19.54 -17.86
N ILE A 88 -17.03 -18.53 -17.10
CA ILE A 88 -16.16 -17.80 -16.16
C ILE A 88 -16.41 -18.21 -14.70
N GLY A 89 -17.65 -18.60 -14.40
CA GLY A 89 -18.10 -18.93 -13.06
C GLY A 89 -17.99 -17.76 -12.08
N PHE A 90 -18.15 -18.06 -10.81
CA PHE A 90 -18.09 -17.07 -9.74
C PHE A 90 -16.68 -16.88 -9.20
N VAL A 91 -16.40 -15.69 -8.67
CA VAL A 91 -15.23 -15.42 -7.84
C VAL A 91 -15.28 -16.37 -6.65
N SER A 92 -14.41 -17.38 -6.67
CA SER A 92 -14.18 -18.20 -5.50
C SER A 92 -13.68 -17.27 -4.39
N LYS A 93 -14.26 -17.38 -3.18
CA LYS A 93 -13.63 -16.77 -2.02
C LYS A 93 -12.21 -17.33 -1.94
N LYS A 94 -11.20 -16.50 -2.21
CA LYS A 94 -9.83 -16.83 -1.84
C LYS A 94 -9.81 -16.89 -0.33
N ASN A 95 -9.87 -18.09 0.22
CA ASN A 95 -9.63 -18.30 1.62
C ASN A 95 -8.18 -17.91 1.90
N GLN A 96 -7.99 -16.98 2.84
CA GLN A 96 -6.71 -16.25 3.02
C GLN A 96 -5.79 -16.94 4.04
N ASP A 97 -5.87 -18.27 4.16
CA ASP A 97 -5.08 -19.00 5.15
C ASP A 97 -4.49 -20.29 4.60
N TRP A 98 -3.33 -20.65 5.16
CA TRP A 98 -2.57 -21.84 4.76
C TRP A 98 -3.36 -23.14 4.94
N PHE A 99 -4.31 -23.16 5.87
CA PHE A 99 -5.16 -24.32 6.14
C PHE A 99 -6.10 -24.60 4.96
N ASP A 100 -6.81 -23.56 4.51
CA ASP A 100 -7.83 -23.71 3.47
C ASP A 100 -7.23 -24.07 2.10
N GLU A 101 -6.06 -23.52 1.76
CA GLU A 101 -5.36 -23.85 0.51
C GLU A 101 -4.83 -25.29 0.46
N ASN A 102 -4.71 -25.95 1.61
CA ASN A 102 -4.09 -27.28 1.73
C ASN A 102 -5.03 -28.31 2.39
N ASP A 103 -6.34 -28.03 2.40
CA ASP A 103 -7.35 -28.84 3.09
C ASP A 103 -7.33 -30.31 2.66
N GLY A 104 -7.14 -30.59 1.37
CA GLY A 104 -7.02 -31.96 0.86
C GLY A 104 -5.84 -32.73 1.46
N THR A 105 -4.64 -32.13 1.44
CA THR A 105 -3.43 -32.71 2.02
C THR A 105 -3.57 -32.90 3.53
N ILE A 106 -4.12 -31.90 4.22
CA ILE A 106 -4.34 -31.93 5.67
C ILE A 106 -5.36 -33.02 6.03
N SER A 107 -6.46 -33.13 5.27
CA SER A 107 -7.49 -34.14 5.47
C SER A 107 -6.94 -35.56 5.32
N LEU A 108 -6.09 -35.82 4.33
CA LEU A 108 -5.42 -37.11 4.17
C LEU A 108 -4.53 -37.47 5.38
N LEU A 109 -3.77 -36.51 5.89
CA LEU A 109 -2.93 -36.70 7.08
C LEU A 109 -3.76 -36.96 8.34
N ILE A 110 -4.87 -36.25 8.50
CA ILE A 110 -5.80 -36.43 9.62
C ILE A 110 -6.48 -37.80 9.53
N GLU A 111 -6.93 -38.20 8.33
CA GLU A 111 -7.60 -39.47 8.13
C GLU A 111 -6.65 -40.66 8.36
N ALA A 112 -5.41 -40.58 7.88
CA ALA A 112 -4.39 -41.59 8.19
C ALA A 112 -4.12 -41.72 9.70
N LYS A 113 -4.05 -40.58 10.43
CA LYS A 113 -3.96 -40.58 11.90
C LYS A 113 -5.20 -41.22 12.53
N ARG A 114 -6.39 -40.94 12.00
CA ARG A 114 -7.66 -41.46 12.51
C ARG A 114 -7.79 -42.97 12.31
N GLN A 115 -7.46 -43.48 11.13
CA GLN A 115 -7.51 -44.91 10.80
C GLN A 115 -6.59 -45.73 11.72
N THR A 116 -5.35 -45.28 11.92
CA THR A 116 -4.43 -45.96 12.84
C THR A 116 -4.90 -45.94 14.30
N ARG A 117 -5.66 -44.92 14.70
CA ARG A 117 -6.29 -44.88 16.03
C ARG A 117 -7.41 -45.90 16.17
N LEU A 118 -8.28 -46.02 15.16
CA LEU A 118 -9.35 -47.02 15.15
C LEU A 118 -8.79 -48.44 15.23
N ILE A 119 -7.71 -48.72 14.50
CA ILE A 119 -7.01 -50.02 14.56
C ILE A 119 -6.45 -50.27 15.97
N LEU A 120 -5.84 -49.26 16.61
CA LEU A 120 -5.32 -49.39 17.97
C LEU A 120 -6.42 -49.62 19.02
N GLU A 121 -7.56 -48.94 18.89
CA GLU A 121 -8.72 -49.10 19.79
C GLU A 121 -9.35 -50.49 19.65
N ASN A 122 -9.43 -51.03 18.43
CA ASN A 122 -9.94 -52.37 18.18
C ASN A 122 -8.92 -53.47 18.53
N GLN A 123 -7.63 -53.21 18.37
CA GLN A 123 -6.55 -54.18 18.57
C GLN A 123 -5.33 -53.51 19.25
N PRO A 124 -5.27 -53.51 20.59
CA PRO A 124 -4.23 -52.81 21.35
C PRO A 124 -2.91 -53.58 21.41
N THR A 125 -2.29 -53.84 20.25
CA THR A 125 -0.98 -54.50 20.15
C THR A 125 0.17 -53.49 20.24
N ALA A 126 1.36 -53.96 20.62
CA ALA A 126 2.57 -53.13 20.66
C ALA A 126 2.93 -52.56 19.28
N GLU A 127 2.64 -53.31 18.20
CA GLU A 127 2.81 -52.88 16.82
C GLU A 127 1.85 -51.75 16.46
N ASN A 128 0.54 -51.92 16.71
CA ASN A 128 -0.46 -50.88 16.43
C ASN A 128 -0.20 -49.60 17.22
N LYS A 129 0.33 -49.71 18.44
CA LYS A 129 0.75 -48.55 19.24
C LYS A 129 1.92 -47.80 18.60
N ARG A 130 2.89 -48.51 18.02
CA ARG A 130 4.01 -47.90 17.26
C ARG A 130 3.51 -47.25 15.98
N THR A 131 2.65 -47.93 15.23
CA THR A 131 2.05 -47.42 13.98
C THR A 131 1.24 -46.16 14.20
N HIS A 132 0.40 -46.11 15.26
CA HIS A 132 -0.34 -44.90 15.59
C HIS A 132 0.59 -43.75 16.01
N LYS A 133 1.62 -44.02 16.83
CA LYS A 133 2.62 -43.01 17.20
C LYS A 133 3.34 -42.44 15.97
N GLN A 134 3.67 -43.29 15.01
CA GLN A 134 4.29 -42.88 13.74
C GLN A 134 3.33 -42.00 12.91
N ALA A 135 2.07 -42.41 12.75
CA ALA A 135 1.06 -41.62 12.03
C ALA A 135 0.79 -40.26 12.69
N VAL A 136 0.83 -40.18 14.03
CA VAL A 136 0.75 -38.90 14.75
C VAL A 136 1.97 -38.02 14.43
N ALA A 137 3.18 -38.57 14.46
CA ALA A 137 4.39 -37.83 14.13
C ALA A 137 4.38 -37.33 12.68
N ASP A 138 3.95 -38.17 11.74
CA ASP A 138 3.88 -37.83 10.32
C ASP A 138 2.80 -36.80 10.02
N CYS A 139 1.63 -36.90 10.66
CA CYS A 139 0.59 -35.88 10.60
C CYS A 139 1.11 -34.52 11.11
N GLN A 140 1.77 -34.50 12.26
CA GLN A 140 2.36 -33.26 12.80
C GLN A 140 3.45 -32.69 11.88
N ARG A 141 4.31 -33.54 11.33
CA ARG A 141 5.39 -33.15 10.40
C ARG A 141 4.80 -32.55 9.12
N GLY A 142 3.84 -33.22 8.50
CA GLY A 142 3.19 -32.77 7.27
C GLY A 142 2.45 -31.45 7.46
N ILE A 143 1.71 -31.28 8.57
CA ILE A 143 1.05 -30.00 8.87
C ILE A 143 2.08 -28.86 9.01
N ARG A 144 3.20 -29.10 9.70
CA ARG A 144 4.28 -28.10 9.82
C ARG A 144 4.89 -27.77 8.47
N GLU A 145 5.15 -28.77 7.63
CA GLU A 145 5.74 -28.60 6.31
C GLU A 145 4.84 -27.77 5.39
N VAL A 146 3.55 -28.09 5.33
CA VAL A 146 2.54 -27.33 4.59
C VAL A 146 2.51 -25.86 5.06
N GLN A 147 2.47 -25.65 6.38
CA GLN A 147 2.42 -24.31 6.93
C GLN A 147 3.70 -23.51 6.61
N ASN A 148 4.89 -24.12 6.75
CA ASN A 148 6.15 -23.45 6.43
C ASN A 148 6.23 -23.10 4.93
N THR A 149 5.89 -24.05 4.05
CA THR A 149 5.92 -23.86 2.60
C THR A 149 5.04 -22.69 2.17
N TRP A 150 3.82 -22.61 2.72
CA TRP A 150 2.92 -21.51 2.43
C TRP A 150 3.51 -20.14 2.83
N TRP A 151 4.05 -20.04 4.05
CA TRP A 151 4.65 -18.79 4.55
C TRP A 151 5.93 -18.40 3.80
N GLN A 152 6.75 -19.37 3.42
CA GLN A 152 7.94 -19.15 2.60
C GLN A 152 7.57 -18.61 1.22
N ARG A 153 6.57 -19.21 0.57
CA ARG A 153 6.04 -18.73 -0.72
C ARG A 153 5.52 -17.29 -0.61
N LYS A 154 4.67 -17.00 0.39
CA LYS A 154 4.15 -15.65 0.61
C LYS A 154 5.24 -14.61 0.88
N ALA A 155 6.26 -14.98 1.66
CA ALA A 155 7.40 -14.11 1.91
C ALA A 155 8.23 -13.87 0.64
N ALA A 156 8.51 -14.91 -0.14
CA ALA A 156 9.25 -14.82 -1.39
C ALA A 156 8.50 -13.95 -2.42
N ASP A 157 7.20 -14.16 -2.60
CA ASP A 157 6.37 -13.34 -3.49
C ASP A 157 6.38 -11.87 -3.07
N THR A 158 6.22 -11.60 -1.77
CA THR A 158 6.24 -10.24 -1.23
C THR A 158 7.60 -9.57 -1.44
N GLN A 159 8.70 -10.28 -1.21
CA GLN A 159 10.05 -9.78 -1.46
C GLN A 159 10.28 -9.50 -2.95
N ASN A 160 9.84 -10.40 -3.83
CA ASN A 160 9.93 -10.22 -5.28
C ASN A 160 9.21 -8.95 -5.75
N TYR A 161 8.01 -8.67 -5.22
CA TYR A 161 7.30 -7.42 -5.52
C TYR A 161 8.08 -6.18 -5.04
N ALA A 162 8.69 -6.24 -3.85
CA ALA A 162 9.52 -5.15 -3.34
C ALA A 162 10.76 -4.92 -4.23
N ASP A 163 11.45 -5.98 -4.65
CA ASP A 163 12.65 -5.91 -5.49
C ASP A 163 12.38 -5.37 -6.91
N GLN A 164 11.19 -5.67 -7.42
CA GLN A 164 10.67 -5.16 -8.69
C GLN A 164 10.09 -3.74 -8.59
N ARG A 165 9.95 -3.19 -7.36
CA ARG A 165 9.26 -1.92 -7.07
C ARG A 165 7.78 -1.90 -7.46
N ASP A 166 7.11 -3.06 -7.46
CA ASP A 166 5.65 -3.15 -7.61
C ASP A 166 4.97 -2.94 -6.25
N LEU A 167 4.82 -1.67 -5.87
CA LEU A 167 4.21 -1.28 -4.60
C LEU A 167 2.76 -1.78 -4.48
N ARG A 168 2.01 -1.84 -5.59
CA ARG A 168 0.60 -2.26 -5.58
C ARG A 168 0.47 -3.73 -5.17
N ARG A 169 1.24 -4.61 -5.81
CA ARG A 169 1.24 -6.04 -5.45
C ARG A 169 1.86 -6.30 -4.09
N PHE A 170 2.91 -5.55 -3.75
CA PHE A 170 3.49 -5.61 -2.40
C PHE A 170 2.46 -5.27 -1.31
N TYR A 171 1.69 -4.19 -1.45
CA TYR A 171 0.65 -3.82 -0.48
C TYR A 171 -0.53 -4.81 -0.48
N ALA A 172 -0.88 -5.38 -1.63
CA ALA A 172 -1.89 -6.44 -1.68
C ALA A 172 -1.43 -7.70 -0.93
N ALA A 173 -0.18 -8.14 -1.15
CA ALA A 173 0.40 -9.31 -0.50
C ALA A 173 0.54 -9.11 1.02
N THR A 174 1.01 -7.94 1.47
CA THR A 174 1.08 -7.64 2.92
C THR A 174 -0.29 -7.66 3.59
N LYS A 175 -1.34 -7.11 2.93
CA LYS A 175 -2.72 -7.19 3.43
C LYS A 175 -3.21 -8.63 3.56
N GLU A 176 -2.95 -9.47 2.55
CA GLU A 176 -3.31 -10.89 2.55
C GLU A 176 -2.61 -11.63 3.71
N VAL A 177 -1.33 -11.36 3.91
CA VAL A 177 -0.53 -12.00 4.95
C VAL A 177 -0.96 -11.59 6.36
N PHE A 178 -1.39 -10.34 6.56
CA PHE A 178 -1.99 -9.94 7.84
C PHE A 178 -3.31 -10.67 8.14
N GLY A 179 -3.95 -11.24 7.13
CA GLY A 179 -5.21 -11.95 7.25
C GLY A 179 -6.42 -11.03 7.37
N PRO A 180 -7.62 -11.61 7.57
CA PRO A 180 -8.86 -10.86 7.62
C PRO A 180 -8.82 -9.81 8.74
N THR A 181 -8.95 -8.55 8.34
CA THR A 181 -9.17 -7.44 9.27
C THR A 181 -10.58 -7.56 9.82
N ARG A 182 -10.73 -7.74 11.13
CA ARG A 182 -12.01 -7.47 11.79
C ARG A 182 -12.26 -5.98 11.67
N SER A 183 -13.21 -5.57 10.83
CA SER A 183 -13.74 -4.22 10.90
C SER A 183 -14.45 -4.09 12.24
N SER A 184 -13.84 -3.40 13.19
CA SER A 184 -14.64 -2.83 14.27
C SER A 184 -15.57 -1.83 13.60
N VAL A 185 -16.88 -1.99 13.77
CA VAL A 185 -17.81 -0.93 13.37
C VAL A 185 -17.37 0.29 14.18
N GLY A 186 -16.97 1.36 13.50
CA GLY A 186 -16.62 2.61 14.17
C GLY A 186 -17.81 3.06 15.00
N GLY A 187 -17.58 3.46 16.24
CA GLY A 187 -18.65 3.89 17.12
C GLY A 187 -19.42 5.06 16.49
N LEU A 188 -20.75 4.97 16.48
CA LEU A 188 -21.63 6.01 15.94
C LEU A 188 -22.01 6.94 17.09
N LYS A 189 -21.93 8.26 16.88
CA LYS A 189 -22.43 9.21 17.87
C LYS A 189 -23.96 9.23 17.88
N ASP A 190 -24.54 9.27 19.06
CA ASP A 190 -25.98 9.41 19.24
C ASP A 190 -26.44 10.84 18.88
N VAL A 191 -27.76 11.11 18.93
CA VAL A 191 -28.38 12.42 18.64
C VAL A 191 -27.79 13.54 19.52
N ASP A 192 -27.34 13.20 20.73
CA ASP A 192 -26.72 14.12 21.70
C ASP A 192 -25.28 14.55 21.33
N GLY A 193 -24.64 13.88 20.35
CA GLY A 193 -23.26 14.15 19.91
C GLY A 193 -22.15 13.76 20.91
N ALA A 194 -22.51 13.25 22.10
CA ALA A 194 -21.59 12.91 23.19
C ALA A 194 -21.48 11.39 23.39
N THR A 195 -22.59 10.68 23.28
CA THR A 195 -22.63 9.23 23.51
C THR A 195 -22.16 8.48 22.26
N THR A 196 -21.18 7.59 22.42
CA THR A 196 -20.67 6.76 21.32
C THR A 196 -21.22 5.34 21.40
N ILE A 197 -22.10 5.00 20.46
CA ILE A 197 -22.73 3.70 20.32
C ILE A 197 -21.78 2.77 19.57
N THR A 198 -21.34 1.68 20.22
CA THR A 198 -20.35 0.74 19.66
C THR A 198 -20.93 -0.63 19.35
N ASP A 199 -22.14 -0.93 19.84
CA ASP A 199 -22.85 -2.18 19.58
C ASP A 199 -23.63 -2.12 18.26
N SER A 200 -23.71 -3.27 17.58
CA SER A 200 -24.28 -3.35 16.23
C SER A 200 -25.79 -3.06 16.19
N GLU A 201 -26.50 -3.29 17.29
CA GLU A 201 -27.96 -3.13 17.37
C GLU A 201 -28.33 -1.65 17.57
N GLY A 202 -27.64 -0.96 18.48
CA GLY A 202 -27.74 0.47 18.69
C GLY A 202 -27.36 1.27 17.46
N ILE A 203 -26.30 0.88 16.74
CA ILE A 203 -25.91 1.53 15.48
C ILE A 203 -27.02 1.41 14.43
N LEU A 204 -27.62 0.22 14.27
CA LEU A 204 -28.72 0.01 13.32
C LEU A 204 -29.97 0.80 13.72
N SER A 205 -30.30 0.82 15.01
CA SER A 205 -31.43 1.60 15.55
C SER A 205 -31.25 3.11 15.30
N ARG A 206 -30.04 3.63 15.53
CA ARG A 206 -29.72 5.04 15.30
C ARG A 206 -29.79 5.43 13.82
N TRP A 207 -29.35 4.55 12.92
CA TRP A 207 -29.51 4.73 11.47
C TRP A 207 -30.97 4.68 11.05
N LYS A 208 -31.75 3.74 11.58
CA LYS A 208 -33.20 3.65 11.33
C LYS A 208 -33.90 4.95 11.72
N SER A 209 -33.66 5.43 12.94
CA SER A 209 -34.23 6.70 13.42
C SER A 209 -33.82 7.90 12.56
N HIS A 210 -32.55 7.96 12.12
CA HIS A 210 -32.09 9.02 11.22
C HIS A 210 -32.85 9.04 9.89
N PHE A 211 -32.97 7.88 9.24
CA PHE A 211 -33.64 7.78 7.95
C PHE A 211 -35.16 7.85 8.05
N GLU A 212 -35.77 7.38 9.14
CA GLU A 212 -37.20 7.59 9.39
C GLU A 212 -37.52 9.09 9.48
N ASN A 213 -36.69 9.86 10.16
CA ASN A 213 -36.87 11.32 10.20
C ASN A 213 -36.57 11.99 8.85
N LEU A 214 -35.57 11.52 8.10
CA LEU A 214 -35.15 12.14 6.84
C LEU A 214 -36.09 11.82 5.67
N LEU A 215 -36.60 10.59 5.59
CA LEU A 215 -37.33 10.08 4.42
C LEU A 215 -38.84 10.03 4.61
N ASN A 216 -39.33 10.00 5.84
CA ASN A 216 -40.77 9.99 6.14
C ASN A 216 -41.26 11.37 6.62
N ASP A 217 -40.49 12.43 6.37
CA ASP A 217 -41.01 13.77 6.48
C ASP A 217 -42.14 13.91 5.45
N GLN A 218 -43.39 13.94 5.92
CA GLN A 218 -44.56 14.02 5.06
C GLN A 218 -44.65 15.42 4.47
N ALA A 219 -43.87 15.68 3.42
CA ALA A 219 -44.18 16.74 2.48
C ALA A 219 -45.48 16.35 1.77
N ASN A 220 -46.60 16.78 2.35
CA ASN A 220 -47.94 16.61 1.82
C ASN A 220 -48.02 17.34 0.47
N THR A 221 -47.64 16.66 -0.62
CA THR A 221 -47.62 17.24 -1.97
C THR A 221 -48.97 16.92 -2.61
N PRO A 222 -49.87 17.90 -2.79
CA PRO A 222 -51.19 17.65 -3.32
C PRO A 222 -51.10 17.15 -4.77
N ASN A 223 -51.93 16.16 -5.12
CA ASN A 223 -52.02 15.54 -6.45
C ASN A 223 -52.29 16.55 -7.60
N ASP A 224 -52.71 17.77 -7.27
CA ASP A 224 -52.93 18.85 -8.21
C ASP A 224 -51.63 19.34 -8.88
N LEU A 225 -50.47 19.21 -8.21
CA LEU A 225 -49.17 19.67 -8.74
C LEU A 225 -48.68 18.86 -9.95
N ILE A 226 -49.00 17.57 -10.01
CA ILE A 226 -48.60 16.70 -11.14
C ILE A 226 -49.39 17.08 -12.40
N ARG A 227 -50.67 17.46 -12.27
CA ARG A 227 -51.50 17.92 -13.40
C ARG A 227 -51.14 19.33 -13.87
N MET A 228 -50.50 20.13 -13.03
CA MET A 228 -49.98 21.46 -13.38
C MET A 228 -48.56 21.41 -13.95
N THR A 229 -47.94 20.22 -14.12
CA THR A 229 -46.58 20.12 -14.64
C THR A 229 -46.58 20.34 -16.17
N PRO A 230 -45.92 21.40 -16.69
CA PRO A 230 -45.98 21.74 -18.11
C PRO A 230 -45.31 20.68 -18.99
N GLN A 231 -46.01 20.20 -20.02
CA GLN A 231 -45.43 19.37 -21.08
C GLN A 231 -44.60 20.24 -22.02
N TYR A 232 -43.28 20.03 -22.04
CA TYR A 232 -42.36 20.81 -22.87
C TYR A 232 -42.24 20.22 -24.28
N PRO A 233 -42.14 21.07 -25.33
CA PRO A 233 -42.01 20.62 -26.70
C PRO A 233 -40.72 19.83 -26.92
N VAL A 234 -40.79 18.88 -27.86
CA VAL A 234 -39.68 17.98 -28.21
C VAL A 234 -38.49 18.80 -28.71
N ARG A 235 -37.33 18.59 -28.08
CA ARG A 235 -36.11 19.38 -28.32
C ARG A 235 -35.29 18.79 -29.46
N HIS A 236 -35.65 19.13 -30.70
CA HIS A 236 -34.98 18.67 -31.92
C HIS A 236 -33.47 18.97 -31.99
N TRP A 237 -32.97 19.96 -31.24
CA TRP A 237 -31.54 20.28 -31.17
C TRP A 237 -30.70 19.17 -30.52
N MET A 238 -31.31 18.23 -29.80
CA MET A 238 -30.63 17.05 -29.24
C MET A 238 -30.24 16.02 -30.33
N SER A 239 -30.70 16.21 -31.57
CA SER A 239 -30.36 15.37 -32.73
C SER A 239 -29.22 15.93 -33.59
N LEU A 240 -28.68 17.11 -33.23
CA LEU A 240 -27.56 17.72 -33.94
C LEU A 240 -26.21 17.11 -33.50
N PRO A 241 -25.20 17.01 -34.38
CA PRO A 241 -23.86 16.56 -34.01
C PRO A 241 -23.27 17.46 -32.89
N PRO A 242 -22.61 16.87 -31.88
CA PRO A 242 -22.09 17.63 -30.74
C PRO A 242 -21.03 18.65 -31.18
N SER A 243 -21.17 19.89 -30.71
CA SER A 243 -20.19 20.95 -30.95
C SER A 243 -18.96 20.82 -30.03
N ILE A 244 -17.88 21.54 -30.35
CA ILE A 244 -16.68 21.62 -29.47
C ILE A 244 -17.06 22.16 -28.07
N GLN A 245 -18.05 23.06 -27.99
CA GLN A 245 -18.54 23.57 -26.70
C GLN A 245 -19.34 22.51 -25.92
N ASP A 246 -20.06 21.63 -26.61
CA ASP A 246 -20.75 20.50 -25.99
C ASP A 246 -19.75 19.44 -25.49
N PHE A 247 -18.65 19.27 -26.22
CA PHE A 247 -17.53 18.41 -25.81
C PHE A 247 -16.85 18.94 -24.52
N ASP A 248 -16.55 20.24 -24.45
CA ASP A 248 -16.01 20.87 -23.24
C ASP A 248 -16.98 20.76 -22.05
N LYS A 249 -18.28 20.95 -22.30
CA LYS A 249 -19.31 20.82 -21.29
C LYS A 249 -19.46 19.37 -20.81
N ALA A 250 -19.38 18.40 -21.72
CA ALA A 250 -19.43 16.97 -21.40
C ALA A 250 -18.21 16.55 -20.56
N ILE A 251 -17.01 17.00 -20.91
CA ILE A 251 -15.79 16.75 -20.11
C ILE A 251 -15.94 17.29 -18.70
N LYS A 252 -16.47 18.51 -18.54
CA LYS A 252 -16.73 19.14 -17.22
C LYS A 252 -17.79 18.40 -16.39
N CYS A 253 -18.76 17.76 -17.04
CA CYS A 253 -19.84 17.03 -16.35
C CYS A 253 -19.52 15.56 -16.05
N MET A 254 -18.41 15.02 -16.57
CA MET A 254 -18.05 13.62 -16.33
C MET A 254 -17.42 13.42 -14.95
N LYS A 255 -17.88 12.38 -14.23
CA LYS A 255 -17.40 12.06 -12.88
C LYS A 255 -15.99 11.43 -12.93
N PRO A 256 -15.02 11.92 -12.15
CA PRO A 256 -13.71 11.28 -12.00
C PRO A 256 -13.85 9.90 -11.34
N GLY A 257 -12.87 9.02 -11.55
CA GLY A 257 -12.77 7.67 -10.99
C GLY A 257 -13.42 6.56 -11.83
N LYS A 258 -13.85 6.85 -13.07
CA LYS A 258 -14.39 5.83 -13.97
C LYS A 258 -13.28 5.09 -14.71
N ALA A 259 -13.53 3.81 -15.01
CA ALA A 259 -12.57 3.00 -15.77
C ALA A 259 -12.31 3.66 -17.14
N PRO A 260 -11.05 3.80 -17.56
CA PRO A 260 -10.74 4.33 -18.87
C PRO A 260 -11.35 3.42 -19.94
N GLY A 261 -11.82 4.03 -21.03
CA GLY A 261 -12.31 3.30 -22.20
C GLY A 261 -11.23 2.44 -22.87
N PRO A 262 -11.52 1.82 -24.03
CA PRO A 262 -10.59 0.93 -24.73
C PRO A 262 -9.22 1.56 -25.06
N ASP A 263 -9.15 2.89 -25.17
CA ASP A 263 -7.90 3.64 -25.40
C ASP A 263 -7.05 3.86 -24.13
N ASN A 264 -7.52 3.38 -22.97
CA ASN A 264 -6.80 3.38 -21.69
C ASN A 264 -6.42 4.79 -21.15
N ILE A 265 -7.10 5.84 -21.62
CA ILE A 265 -6.93 7.22 -21.15
C ILE A 265 -8.06 7.54 -20.15
N PRO A 266 -7.78 7.59 -18.83
CA PRO A 266 -8.75 8.03 -17.84
C PRO A 266 -9.07 9.52 -18.03
N LEU A 267 -10.31 9.93 -17.75
CA LEU A 267 -10.75 11.33 -17.87
C LEU A 267 -9.79 12.26 -17.13
N GLU A 268 -9.36 11.84 -15.94
CA GLU A 268 -8.40 12.51 -15.07
C GLU A 268 -7.10 12.86 -15.80
N LEU A 269 -6.61 12.02 -16.72
CA LEU A 269 -5.41 12.32 -17.49
C LEU A 269 -5.63 13.49 -18.46
N LEU A 270 -6.82 13.59 -19.07
CA LEU A 270 -7.20 14.72 -19.93
C LEU A 270 -7.47 15.99 -19.11
N THR A 271 -8.13 15.85 -17.96
CA THR A 271 -8.39 16.96 -17.05
C THR A 271 -7.11 17.51 -16.44
N HIS A 272 -6.20 16.65 -15.94
CA HIS A 272 -4.91 17.06 -15.37
C HIS A 272 -3.96 17.65 -16.43
N ALA A 273 -3.93 17.10 -17.65
CA ALA A 273 -3.13 17.67 -18.74
C ALA A 273 -3.67 19.05 -19.20
N ALA A 274 -4.99 19.25 -19.19
CA ALA A 274 -5.62 20.54 -19.48
C ALA A 274 -5.45 21.56 -18.33
N MET A 275 -5.55 21.12 -17.07
CA MET A 275 -5.30 21.93 -15.87
C MET A 275 -3.92 22.60 -15.89
N LEU A 276 -2.89 21.90 -16.37
CA LEU A 276 -1.52 22.41 -16.45
C LEU A 276 -1.36 23.61 -17.41
N ASN A 277 -2.21 23.70 -18.43
CA ASN A 277 -2.23 24.84 -19.36
C ASN A 277 -3.07 26.02 -18.84
N GLU A 278 -4.00 25.76 -17.91
CA GLU A 278 -4.84 26.78 -17.28
C GLU A 278 -4.17 27.47 -16.08
N ILE A 279 -3.14 26.86 -15.49
CA ILE A 279 -2.35 27.50 -14.43
C ILE A 279 -1.48 28.60 -15.07
N PRO A 280 -1.67 29.88 -14.70
CA PRO A 280 -0.91 30.98 -15.26
C PRO A 280 0.60 30.75 -15.10
N PRO A 281 1.41 30.97 -16.15
CA PRO A 281 2.85 30.69 -16.11
C PRO A 281 3.61 31.54 -15.10
N ASP A 282 3.03 32.67 -14.66
CA ASP A 282 3.51 33.59 -13.62
C ASP A 282 3.12 33.17 -12.19
N THR A 283 2.44 32.03 -12.01
CA THR A 283 2.12 31.50 -10.68
C THR A 283 3.42 31.29 -9.89
N PRO A 284 3.59 31.95 -8.73
CA PRO A 284 4.86 31.98 -8.01
C PRO A 284 5.13 30.64 -7.34
N THR A 285 6.30 30.07 -7.61
CA THR A 285 6.67 28.71 -7.14
C THR A 285 8.16 28.65 -6.83
N ILE A 286 8.70 27.48 -6.49
CA ILE A 286 10.12 27.35 -6.15
C ILE A 286 10.99 27.34 -7.42
N ASP A 287 11.93 28.29 -7.49
CA ASP A 287 12.94 28.34 -8.54
C ASP A 287 14.04 27.31 -8.30
N LEU A 288 14.26 26.44 -9.27
CA LEU A 288 15.37 25.50 -9.32
C LEU A 288 16.38 25.93 -10.36
N GLN A 289 17.65 26.04 -9.97
CA GLN A 289 18.78 26.27 -10.86
C GLN A 289 19.57 24.97 -11.03
N PHE A 290 19.77 24.53 -12.27
CA PHE A 290 20.45 23.27 -12.54
C PHE A 290 21.37 23.33 -13.75
N ARG A 291 22.26 22.34 -13.82
CA ARG A 291 23.20 22.14 -14.93
C ARG A 291 23.47 20.66 -15.07
N MET A 292 23.26 20.11 -16.27
CA MET A 292 23.33 18.67 -16.52
C MET A 292 24.74 18.18 -16.86
N ASP A 293 25.61 19.06 -17.38
CA ASP A 293 27.00 18.74 -17.70
C ASP A 293 27.91 18.85 -16.47
N GLY A 294 28.90 17.95 -16.40
CA GLY A 294 29.82 17.79 -15.27
C GLY A 294 29.31 16.87 -14.16
N GLY A 295 30.14 16.66 -13.14
CA GLY A 295 29.83 15.76 -12.02
C GLY A 295 28.86 16.37 -11.00
N VAL A 296 27.98 15.54 -10.42
CA VAL A 296 26.93 15.94 -9.46
C VAL A 296 27.49 16.62 -8.21
N PHE A 297 28.72 16.30 -7.84
CA PHE A 297 29.35 16.80 -6.61
C PHE A 297 30.13 18.11 -6.79
N ASN A 298 30.36 18.58 -8.01
CA ASN A 298 30.99 19.87 -8.26
C ASN A 298 29.94 20.97 -8.34
N LEU A 299 29.59 21.55 -7.19
CA LEU A 299 28.55 22.58 -7.11
C LEU A 299 28.99 23.95 -7.62
N ALA A 300 30.29 24.22 -7.70
CA ALA A 300 30.79 25.49 -8.25
C ALA A 300 30.30 25.72 -9.69
N ARG A 301 29.99 24.64 -10.43
CA ARG A 301 29.43 24.70 -11.78
C ARG A 301 28.08 25.42 -11.85
N LEU A 302 27.31 25.44 -10.76
CA LEU A 302 26.00 26.09 -10.68
C LEU A 302 26.12 27.61 -10.52
N ARG A 303 27.33 28.13 -10.28
CA ARG A 303 27.60 29.58 -10.26
C ARG A 303 27.83 30.18 -11.65
N ALA A 304 27.92 29.35 -12.69
CA ALA A 304 28.14 29.81 -14.05
C ALA A 304 26.91 30.59 -14.55
N LYS A 305 27.09 31.83 -15.01
CA LYS A 305 25.98 32.71 -15.42
C LYS A 305 25.26 32.26 -16.70
N THR A 306 25.99 31.66 -17.64
CA THR A 306 25.48 31.37 -19.00
C THR A 306 25.20 29.89 -19.26
N LYS A 307 25.58 29.00 -18.34
CA LYS A 307 25.50 27.53 -18.52
C LYS A 307 24.52 26.84 -17.58
N THR A 308 23.75 27.62 -16.82
CA THR A 308 22.74 27.10 -15.91
C THR A 308 21.36 27.35 -16.47
N THR A 309 20.47 26.38 -16.27
CA THR A 309 19.07 26.47 -16.65
C THR A 309 18.25 26.67 -15.39
N LYS A 310 17.17 27.45 -15.49
CA LYS A 310 16.19 27.61 -14.42
C LYS A 310 14.90 26.87 -14.79
N THR A 311 14.26 26.26 -13.80
CA THR A 311 12.91 25.69 -13.93
C THR A 311 12.13 25.92 -12.65
N LEU A 312 10.81 25.89 -12.75
CA LEU A 312 9.91 26.02 -11.63
C LEU A 312 9.49 24.63 -11.13
N LEU A 313 9.54 24.40 -9.81
CA LEU A 313 8.84 23.29 -9.18
C LEU A 313 7.42 23.75 -8.85
N ARG A 314 6.47 23.46 -9.75
CA ARG A 314 5.10 23.95 -9.63
C ARG A 314 4.23 23.12 -8.68
N GLU A 315 4.45 21.81 -8.68
CA GLU A 315 3.63 20.87 -7.93
C GLU A 315 4.28 19.49 -7.80
N MET A 316 3.77 18.74 -6.84
CA MET A 316 4.02 17.33 -6.65
C MET A 316 2.66 16.64 -6.57
N GLN A 317 2.16 16.18 -7.71
CA GLN A 317 0.88 15.49 -7.80
C GLN A 317 1.03 13.97 -7.74
N TYR A 318 0.09 13.33 -7.07
CA TYR A 318 -0.11 11.89 -7.10
C TYR A 318 -1.60 11.58 -6.90
N ALA A 319 -2.29 11.16 -7.97
CA ALA A 319 -3.75 11.01 -7.97
C ALA A 319 -4.43 12.30 -7.46
N ASP A 320 -5.25 12.20 -6.40
CA ASP A 320 -5.92 13.34 -5.75
C ASP A 320 -5.01 14.13 -4.80
N ASP A 321 -3.90 13.54 -4.35
CA ASP A 321 -2.95 14.20 -3.44
C ASP A 321 -2.04 15.16 -4.24
N ASN A 322 -2.19 16.47 -4.03
CA ASN A 322 -1.28 17.49 -4.55
C ASN A 322 -0.53 18.21 -3.41
N ALA A 323 0.75 18.48 -3.62
CA ALA A 323 1.54 19.36 -2.76
C ALA A 323 2.09 20.54 -3.59
N ASN A 324 1.64 21.75 -3.22
CA ASN A 324 2.00 22.99 -3.88
C ASN A 324 3.09 23.73 -3.08
N PRO A 325 4.32 23.88 -3.61
CA PRO A 325 5.38 24.58 -2.92
C PRO A 325 5.37 26.09 -3.23
N GLY A 326 5.63 26.91 -2.20
CA GLY A 326 5.80 28.37 -2.34
C GLY A 326 7.10 28.85 -1.67
N GLN A 327 7.66 29.97 -2.13
CA GLN A 327 8.83 30.59 -1.48
C GLN A 327 8.43 31.49 -0.30
N THR A 328 7.28 32.16 -0.42
CA THR A 328 6.71 33.03 0.60
C THR A 328 5.26 32.64 0.94
N ALA A 329 4.73 33.24 2.01
CA ALA A 329 3.32 33.11 2.41
C ALA A 329 2.36 33.62 1.32
N GLU A 330 2.73 34.73 0.67
CA GLU A 330 1.98 35.31 -0.44
C GLU A 330 1.99 34.39 -1.66
N ASP A 331 3.14 33.79 -1.98
CA ASP A 331 3.25 32.83 -3.08
C ASP A 331 2.36 31.61 -2.84
N LEU A 332 2.33 31.11 -1.60
CA LEU A 332 1.50 29.99 -1.22
C LEU A 332 0.01 30.33 -1.34
N GLN A 333 -0.41 31.53 -0.89
CA GLN A 333 -1.79 32.01 -1.05
C GLN A 333 -2.18 32.14 -2.52
N ARG A 334 -1.35 32.80 -3.34
CA ARG A 334 -1.59 32.95 -4.78
C ARG A 334 -1.71 31.60 -5.47
N THR A 335 -0.83 30.67 -5.12
CA THR A 335 -0.87 29.31 -5.65
C THR A 335 -2.15 28.60 -5.22
N ALA A 336 -2.49 28.61 -3.93
CA ALA A 336 -3.71 27.98 -3.42
C ALA A 336 -4.98 28.53 -4.10
N THR A 337 -5.12 29.85 -4.22
CA THR A 337 -6.24 30.50 -4.91
C THR A 337 -6.30 30.12 -6.39
N THR A 338 -5.15 30.08 -7.07
CA THR A 338 -5.06 29.71 -8.49
C THR A 338 -5.51 28.27 -8.69
N TYR A 339 -4.98 27.33 -7.91
CA TYR A 339 -5.35 25.92 -7.99
C TYR A 339 -6.82 25.71 -7.64
N ASN A 340 -7.35 26.40 -6.62
CA ASN A 340 -8.77 26.32 -6.27
C ASN A 340 -9.66 26.81 -7.43
N THR A 341 -9.34 27.96 -8.03
CA THR A 341 -10.08 28.50 -9.19
C THR A 341 -10.05 27.53 -10.37
N VAL A 342 -8.89 26.92 -10.64
CA VAL A 342 -8.74 25.91 -11.68
C VAL A 342 -9.58 24.69 -11.35
N TYR A 343 -9.49 24.13 -10.14
CA TYR A 343 -10.29 22.98 -9.72
C TYR A 343 -11.79 23.25 -9.83
N GLU A 344 -12.28 24.41 -9.43
CA GLU A 344 -13.69 24.81 -9.57
C GLU A 344 -14.14 24.85 -11.03
N ARG A 345 -13.31 25.36 -11.95
CA ARG A 345 -13.59 25.32 -13.41
C ARG A 345 -13.74 23.91 -13.95
N PHE A 346 -13.05 22.95 -13.34
CA PHE A 346 -13.13 21.53 -13.66
C PHE A 346 -14.18 20.78 -12.82
N GLY A 347 -15.04 21.49 -12.08
CA GLY A 347 -16.10 20.88 -11.26
C GLY A 347 -15.58 20.11 -10.05
N MET A 348 -14.34 20.37 -9.63
CA MET A 348 -13.71 19.77 -8.47
C MET A 348 -13.76 20.73 -7.28
N GLN A 349 -13.88 20.17 -6.08
CA GLN A 349 -13.90 20.92 -4.83
C GLN A 349 -12.73 20.49 -3.95
N VAL A 350 -11.96 21.45 -3.45
CA VAL A 350 -10.88 21.20 -2.49
C VAL A 350 -11.47 20.83 -1.14
N ASN A 351 -11.02 19.72 -0.56
CA ASN A 351 -11.34 19.37 0.81
C ASN A 351 -10.43 20.14 1.77
N THR A 352 -10.93 21.26 2.31
CA THR A 352 -10.19 22.14 3.22
C THR A 352 -9.84 21.46 4.55
N ASP A 353 -10.62 20.49 5.02
CA ASP A 353 -10.32 19.72 6.23
C ASP A 353 -9.10 18.81 6.07
N LYS A 354 -8.87 18.28 4.86
CA LYS A 354 -7.70 17.44 4.55
C LYS A 354 -6.50 18.26 4.10
N THR A 355 -6.73 19.43 3.52
CA THR A 355 -5.67 20.32 3.03
C THR A 355 -5.00 21.01 4.21
N LYS A 356 -3.67 20.95 4.29
CA LYS A 356 -2.88 21.52 5.38
C LYS A 356 -1.79 22.42 4.84
N ALA A 357 -1.42 23.46 5.59
CA ALA A 357 -0.26 24.29 5.30
C ALA A 357 0.93 23.86 6.18
N LEU A 358 2.11 23.72 5.60
CA LEU A 358 3.35 23.40 6.31
C LEU A 358 4.42 24.44 5.98
N ILE A 359 4.98 25.06 7.00
CA ILE A 359 6.09 26.01 6.84
C ILE A 359 7.41 25.31 7.14
N GLN A 360 8.39 25.45 6.25
CA GLN A 360 9.76 25.06 6.54
C GLN A 360 10.59 26.25 6.97
N HIS A 361 10.91 26.30 8.27
CA HIS A 361 11.66 27.40 8.86
C HIS A 361 13.15 27.34 8.47
N PRO A 362 13.74 28.45 7.98
CA PRO A 362 15.18 28.57 7.84
C PRO A 362 15.88 28.34 9.19
N PRO A 363 17.11 27.76 9.21
CA PRO A 363 17.82 27.53 10.46
C PRO A 363 18.02 28.83 11.26
N GLY A 364 17.51 28.88 12.50
CA GLY A 364 17.65 30.04 13.39
C GLY A 364 16.63 31.16 13.16
N GLN A 365 15.66 30.97 12.26
CA GLN A 365 14.61 31.94 11.98
C GLN A 365 13.23 31.28 12.07
N ILE A 366 12.39 31.76 12.97
CA ILE A 366 10.97 31.39 13.00
C ILE A 366 10.25 32.35 12.04
N LEU A 367 9.53 31.79 11.08
CA LEU A 367 8.69 32.56 10.16
C LEU A 367 7.33 32.75 10.83
N PRO A 368 6.66 33.89 10.61
CA PRO A 368 5.30 34.09 11.11
C PRO A 368 4.34 33.06 10.50
N ASN A 369 3.29 32.74 11.24
CA ASN A 369 2.23 31.85 10.79
C ASN A 369 1.65 32.33 9.47
N ILE A 370 1.28 31.39 8.61
CA ILE A 370 0.67 31.68 7.32
C ILE A 370 -0.84 31.55 7.44
N ASN A 371 -1.56 32.66 7.25
CA ASN A 371 -3.03 32.66 7.20
C ASN A 371 -3.52 32.36 5.77
N THR A 372 -3.09 31.25 5.17
CA THR A 372 -3.56 30.88 3.83
C THR A 372 -5.02 30.46 3.89
N THR A 373 -5.86 31.05 3.03
CA THR A 373 -7.29 30.75 2.92
C THR A 373 -7.63 30.13 1.57
N ILE A 374 -8.57 29.18 1.57
CA ILE A 374 -9.22 28.65 0.36
C ILE A 374 -10.72 28.76 0.59
N ASN A 375 -11.44 29.45 -0.30
CA ASN A 375 -12.89 29.67 -0.18
C ASN A 375 -13.29 30.22 1.20
N GLU A 376 -12.57 31.24 1.67
CA GLU A 376 -12.76 31.88 2.99
C GLU A 376 -12.46 30.98 4.21
N HIS A 377 -12.08 29.72 4.00
CA HIS A 377 -11.62 28.81 5.05
C HIS A 377 -10.10 28.90 5.22
N THR A 378 -9.65 29.26 6.42
CA THR A 378 -8.22 29.22 6.79
C THR A 378 -7.74 27.78 6.85
N LEU A 379 -6.68 27.47 6.13
CA LEU A 379 -6.04 26.16 6.19
C LEU A 379 -5.37 25.96 7.55
N GLU A 380 -5.47 24.75 8.09
CA GLU A 380 -4.76 24.39 9.32
C GLU A 380 -3.25 24.35 9.04
N GLU A 381 -2.50 25.19 9.75
CA GLU A 381 -1.05 25.16 9.78
C GLU A 381 -0.58 24.02 10.70
N VAL A 382 0.25 23.13 10.17
CA VAL A 382 0.75 21.95 10.88
C VAL A 382 2.26 21.93 10.90
N GLU A 383 2.85 21.42 11.98
CA GLU A 383 4.32 21.22 12.06
C GLU A 383 4.79 19.99 11.28
N GLN A 384 3.89 19.05 11.03
CA GLN A 384 4.16 17.81 10.34
C GLN A 384 2.91 17.29 9.64
N PHE A 385 3.06 16.64 8.49
CA PHE A 385 1.97 15.92 7.84
C PHE A 385 2.47 14.71 7.05
N SER A 386 1.56 13.80 6.73
CA SER A 386 1.86 12.60 5.93
C SER A 386 1.58 12.87 4.46
N TYR A 387 2.57 12.61 3.60
CA TYR A 387 2.44 12.67 2.15
C TYR A 387 3.02 11.39 1.52
N LEU A 388 2.19 10.64 0.79
CA LEU A 388 2.56 9.36 0.16
C LEU A 388 3.24 8.34 1.10
N GLY A 389 2.86 8.39 2.37
CA GLY A 389 3.39 7.53 3.44
C GLY A 389 4.66 8.04 4.12
N SER A 390 5.26 9.14 3.66
CA SER A 390 6.37 9.80 4.35
C SER A 390 5.88 10.97 5.21
N ILE A 391 6.51 11.18 6.36
CA ILE A 391 6.23 12.34 7.21
C ILE A 391 7.12 13.51 6.79
N LEU A 392 6.49 14.58 6.32
CA LEU A 392 7.13 15.87 6.08
C LEU A 392 7.01 16.71 7.35
N THR A 393 8.07 17.46 7.68
CA THR A 393 8.13 18.30 8.88
C THR A 393 8.59 19.71 8.55
N SER A 394 8.25 20.65 9.42
CA SER A 394 8.69 22.05 9.36
C SER A 394 10.21 22.21 9.48
N THR A 395 10.89 21.20 10.04
CA THR A 395 12.35 21.13 10.04
C THR A 395 12.86 20.23 8.91
N PRO A 396 14.01 20.55 8.28
CA PRO A 396 14.60 19.70 7.24
C PRO A 396 15.36 18.53 7.88
N THR A 397 14.64 17.60 8.53
CA THR A 397 15.21 16.38 9.14
C THR A 397 14.34 15.17 8.83
N CYS A 398 14.94 13.98 8.70
CA CYS A 398 14.21 12.73 8.49
C CYS A 398 13.76 12.05 9.80
N LYS A 399 14.04 12.65 10.97
CA LYS A 399 13.87 12.00 12.27
C LYS A 399 12.44 11.51 12.47
N LYS A 400 11.45 12.36 12.20
CA LYS A 400 10.04 12.01 12.40
C LYS A 400 9.56 10.92 11.44
N ASP A 401 10.06 10.93 10.21
CA ASP A 401 9.75 9.88 9.24
C ASP A 401 10.36 8.53 9.65
N VAL A 402 11.61 8.53 10.12
CA VAL A 402 12.28 7.34 10.67
C VAL A 402 11.51 6.79 11.89
N GLU A 403 11.12 7.64 12.84
CA GLU A 403 10.29 7.23 13.98
C GLU A 403 8.95 6.65 13.53
N ASN A 404 8.33 7.24 12.50
CA ASN A 404 7.07 6.77 11.94
C ASN A 404 7.23 5.39 11.29
N ARG A 405 8.31 5.16 10.53
CA ARG A 405 8.62 3.84 9.96
C ARG A 405 8.91 2.79 11.03
N ILE A 406 9.61 3.15 12.10
CA ILE A 406 9.82 2.26 13.25
C ILE A 406 8.48 1.87 13.87
N ARG A 407 7.58 2.83 14.10
CA ARG A 407 6.21 2.56 14.60
C ARG A 407 5.42 1.65 13.65
N ALA A 408 5.47 1.91 12.35
CA ALA A 408 4.82 1.08 11.34
C ALA A 408 5.37 -0.36 11.34
N ALA A 409 6.69 -0.52 11.44
CA ALA A 409 7.32 -1.84 11.52
C ALA A 409 6.99 -2.59 12.82
N HIS A 410 6.90 -1.88 13.95
CA HIS A 410 6.37 -2.46 15.20
C HIS A 410 4.93 -2.96 15.04
N SER A 411 4.07 -2.18 14.39
CA SER A 411 2.68 -2.56 14.12
C SER A 411 2.60 -3.79 13.20
N ALA A 412 3.37 -3.81 12.11
CA ALA A 412 3.47 -4.96 11.21
C ALA A 412 3.95 -6.22 11.94
N TYR A 413 4.97 -6.10 12.79
CA TYR A 413 5.45 -7.22 13.62
C TYR A 413 4.36 -7.72 14.59
N GLY A 414 3.65 -6.78 15.25
CA GLY A 414 2.56 -7.10 16.18
C GLY A 414 1.42 -7.87 15.52
N ARG A 415 0.98 -7.43 14.33
CA ARG A 415 -0.06 -8.12 13.54
C ARG A 415 0.32 -9.56 13.18
N LEU A 416 1.61 -9.84 13.01
CA LEU A 416 2.13 -11.17 12.67
C LEU A 416 2.58 -11.96 13.91
N SER A 417 2.48 -11.40 15.11
CA SER A 417 3.02 -12.02 16.33
C SER A 417 2.42 -13.40 16.59
N CYS A 418 1.09 -13.54 16.62
CA CYS A 418 0.45 -14.83 16.89
C CYS A 418 0.56 -15.81 15.71
N ARG A 419 0.37 -15.35 14.47
CA ARG A 419 0.34 -16.20 13.28
C ARG A 419 1.73 -16.72 12.87
N VAL A 420 2.76 -15.90 13.09
CA VAL A 420 4.13 -16.17 12.62
C VAL A 420 5.10 -16.29 13.78
N PHE A 421 5.35 -15.20 14.51
CA PHE A 421 6.52 -15.12 15.39
C PHE A 421 6.41 -16.00 16.64
N ASN A 422 5.21 -16.14 17.21
CA ASN A 422 4.92 -16.99 18.36
C ASN A 422 4.47 -18.40 17.96
N ASN A 423 4.27 -18.66 16.68
CA ASN A 423 3.84 -19.96 16.20
C ASN A 423 5.00 -20.97 16.26
N HIS A 424 4.84 -22.05 17.02
CA HIS A 424 5.85 -23.11 17.20
C HIS A 424 5.94 -24.09 16.02
N ALA A 425 4.93 -24.13 15.15
CA ALA A 425 4.94 -24.96 13.96
C ALA A 425 5.86 -24.40 12.85
N LEU A 426 6.18 -23.10 12.90
CA LEU A 426 7.06 -22.44 11.95
C LEU A 426 8.53 -22.52 12.37
N THR A 427 9.38 -22.85 11.39
CA THR A 427 10.84 -22.84 11.56
C THR A 427 11.37 -21.42 11.73
N MET A 428 12.57 -21.28 12.30
CA MET A 428 13.21 -19.96 12.43
C MET A 428 13.51 -19.33 11.07
N ALA A 429 13.95 -20.13 10.09
CA ALA A 429 14.20 -19.66 8.73
C ALA A 429 12.95 -19.01 8.12
N THR A 430 11.79 -19.67 8.20
CA THR A 430 10.52 -19.12 7.70
C THR A 430 10.15 -17.82 8.42
N LYS A 431 10.33 -17.74 9.74
CA LYS A 431 10.05 -16.50 10.50
C LYS A 431 10.96 -15.35 10.07
N ILE A 432 12.24 -15.62 9.82
CA ILE A 432 13.19 -14.62 9.34
C ILE A 432 12.82 -14.14 7.95
N MET A 433 12.46 -15.05 7.04
CA MET A 433 12.00 -14.68 5.69
C MET A 433 10.80 -13.73 5.75
N VAL A 434 9.80 -14.04 6.58
CA VAL A 434 8.62 -13.17 6.78
C VAL A 434 9.01 -11.83 7.40
N PHE A 435 9.93 -11.83 8.37
CA PHE A 435 10.46 -10.61 8.96
C PHE A 435 11.13 -9.70 7.92
N GLN A 436 11.98 -10.25 7.04
CA GLN A 436 12.62 -9.48 5.97
C GLN A 436 11.60 -8.96 4.95
N ALA A 437 10.74 -9.84 4.45
CA ALA A 437 9.81 -9.53 3.37
C ALA A 437 8.74 -8.49 3.77
N ILE A 438 8.33 -8.43 5.03
CA ILE A 438 7.21 -7.61 5.48
C ILE A 438 7.62 -6.55 6.49
N VAL A 439 8.30 -6.94 7.58
CA VAL A 439 8.60 -6.01 8.68
C VAL A 439 9.74 -5.09 8.29
N LEU A 440 10.82 -5.63 7.72
CA LEU A 440 11.99 -4.86 7.31
C LEU A 440 11.68 -3.99 6.08
N SER A 441 10.91 -4.50 5.11
CA SER A 441 10.43 -3.69 3.98
C SER A 441 9.52 -2.53 4.42
N THR A 442 8.65 -2.75 5.43
CA THR A 442 7.86 -1.67 6.04
C THR A 442 8.74 -0.64 6.74
N LEU A 443 9.79 -1.09 7.45
CA LEU A 443 10.76 -0.23 8.12
C LEU A 443 11.54 0.65 7.14
N LEU A 444 11.93 0.08 6.00
CA LEU A 444 12.82 0.70 5.02
C LEU A 444 12.07 1.35 3.84
N TYR A 445 10.75 1.50 3.96
CA TYR A 445 9.95 2.21 2.98
C TYR A 445 10.47 3.63 2.78
N ALA A 446 10.70 4.01 1.51
CA ALA A 446 11.25 5.29 1.06
C ALA A 446 12.68 5.61 1.58
N CYS A 447 13.42 4.64 2.12
CA CYS A 447 14.75 4.91 2.68
C CYS A 447 15.78 5.40 1.65
N GLU A 448 15.54 5.20 0.35
CA GLU A 448 16.42 5.69 -0.71
C GLU A 448 16.58 7.21 -0.76
N THR A 449 15.61 7.98 -0.27
CA THR A 449 15.63 9.46 -0.29
C THR A 449 16.05 10.05 1.05
N TRP A 450 16.18 9.22 2.09
CA TRP A 450 16.51 9.70 3.43
C TRP A 450 17.91 10.29 3.52
N THR A 451 17.98 11.42 4.21
CA THR A 451 19.21 12.07 4.64
C THR A 451 19.43 11.81 6.14
N LEU A 452 19.98 10.64 6.45
CA LEU A 452 20.15 10.12 7.81
C LEU A 452 21.42 10.58 8.53
N TYR A 453 21.31 10.83 9.82
CA TYR A 453 22.44 10.97 10.74
C TYR A 453 22.77 9.63 11.41
N ARG A 454 23.91 9.58 12.13
CA ARG A 454 24.34 8.36 12.84
C ARG A 454 23.34 7.91 13.89
N SER A 455 22.70 8.84 14.60
CA SER A 455 21.61 8.55 15.55
C SER A 455 20.43 7.83 14.88
N ASP A 456 20.08 8.24 13.67
CA ASP A 456 18.92 7.69 12.95
C ASP A 456 19.22 6.25 12.51
N ILE A 457 20.42 6.01 11.95
CA ILE A 457 20.88 4.66 11.60
C ILE A 457 20.90 3.76 12.84
N GLN A 458 21.45 4.23 13.96
CA GLN A 458 21.49 3.46 15.21
C GLN A 458 20.09 3.11 15.74
N SER A 459 19.10 4.00 15.58
CA SER A 459 17.72 3.74 15.98
C SER A 459 17.10 2.61 15.16
N LEU A 460 17.33 2.60 13.85
CA LEU A 460 16.86 1.56 12.94
C LEU A 460 17.56 0.21 13.21
N GLU A 461 18.88 0.23 13.45
CA GLU A 461 19.63 -0.97 13.81
C GLU A 461 19.19 -1.55 15.15
N ARG A 462 18.90 -0.70 16.13
CA ARG A 462 18.36 -1.14 17.42
C ARG A 462 17.04 -1.89 17.24
N PHE A 463 16.14 -1.37 16.40
CA PHE A 463 14.90 -2.05 16.07
C PHE A 463 15.15 -3.43 15.44
N GLN A 464 16.01 -3.50 14.42
CA GLN A 464 16.34 -4.77 13.75
C GLN A 464 16.91 -5.79 14.75
N GLN A 465 17.89 -5.39 15.55
CA GLN A 465 18.54 -6.25 16.54
C GLN A 465 17.57 -6.72 17.62
N TYR A 466 16.71 -5.82 18.12
CA TYR A 466 15.69 -6.16 19.10
C TYR A 466 14.74 -7.24 18.56
N LYS A 467 14.24 -7.07 17.33
CA LYS A 467 13.31 -8.04 16.71
C LYS A 467 13.97 -9.35 16.32
N LEU A 468 15.20 -9.33 15.79
CA LEU A 468 15.92 -10.57 15.49
C LEU A 468 16.22 -11.39 16.74
N ARG A 469 16.61 -10.75 17.85
CA ARG A 469 16.83 -11.46 19.13
C ARG A 469 15.55 -12.08 19.67
N GLN A 470 14.41 -11.41 19.52
CA GLN A 470 13.10 -11.97 19.88
C GLN A 470 12.76 -13.20 19.01
N ILE A 471 12.94 -13.12 17.70
CA ILE A 471 12.65 -14.22 16.77
C ILE A 471 13.57 -15.42 17.07
N LEU A 472 14.87 -15.17 17.19
CA LEU A 472 15.89 -16.20 17.43
C LEU A 472 15.92 -16.72 18.88
N LYS A 473 15.10 -16.15 19.78
CA LYS A 473 15.03 -16.49 21.21
C LYS A 473 16.39 -16.42 21.91
N ILE A 474 17.16 -15.38 21.61
CA ILE A 474 18.49 -15.18 22.20
C ILE A 474 18.33 -14.55 23.58
N PRO A 475 18.72 -15.24 24.68
CA PRO A 475 18.64 -14.69 26.02
C PRO A 475 19.69 -13.58 26.21
N TRP A 476 19.41 -12.63 27.11
CA TRP A 476 20.31 -11.51 27.39
C TRP A 476 21.66 -11.97 27.95
N GLU A 477 21.67 -13.04 28.75
CA GLU A 477 22.83 -13.68 29.37
C GLU A 477 23.80 -14.30 28.36
N SER A 478 23.35 -14.57 27.13
CA SER A 478 24.21 -15.17 26.10
C SER A 478 25.35 -14.24 25.66
N HIS A 479 25.27 -12.94 25.98
CA HIS A 479 26.21 -11.90 25.52
C HIS A 479 26.50 -11.97 24.00
N THR A 480 25.51 -12.44 23.22
CA THR A 480 25.63 -12.61 21.76
C THR A 480 25.78 -11.24 21.10
N THR A 481 26.79 -11.09 20.23
CA THR A 481 27.06 -9.81 19.54
C THR A 481 26.03 -9.53 18.45
N ASN A 482 25.84 -8.26 18.12
CA ASN A 482 24.95 -7.84 17.03
C ASN A 482 25.36 -8.45 15.67
N VAL A 483 26.67 -8.63 15.43
CA VAL A 483 27.19 -9.32 14.23
C VAL A 483 26.80 -10.80 14.23
N ALA A 484 26.92 -11.49 15.37
CA ALA A 484 26.52 -12.90 15.47
C ALA A 484 25.01 -13.07 15.27
N VAL A 485 24.18 -12.16 15.79
CA VAL A 485 22.72 -12.19 15.55
C VAL A 485 22.40 -12.07 14.05
N LEU A 486 23.04 -11.15 13.33
CA LEU A 486 22.85 -10.98 11.89
C LEU A 486 23.31 -12.20 11.09
N ASN A 487 24.47 -12.77 11.44
CA ASN A 487 24.99 -13.98 10.80
C ASN A 487 24.07 -15.18 11.04
N GLN A 488 23.61 -15.39 12.28
CA GLN A 488 22.67 -16.46 12.61
C GLN A 488 21.34 -16.31 11.86
N ALA A 489 20.88 -15.07 11.66
CA ALA A 489 19.67 -14.80 10.88
C ALA A 489 19.90 -14.85 9.35
N SER A 490 21.15 -14.85 8.87
CA SER A 490 21.46 -14.61 7.45
C SER A 490 20.84 -13.31 6.90
N VAL A 491 20.83 -12.25 7.73
CA VAL A 491 20.26 -10.94 7.38
C VAL A 491 21.37 -9.89 7.33
N THR A 492 21.32 -8.99 6.34
CA THR A 492 22.23 -7.85 6.23
C THR A 492 21.88 -6.75 7.23
N SER A 493 22.85 -5.92 7.60
CA SER A 493 22.55 -4.74 8.42
C SER A 493 21.58 -3.79 7.72
N VAL A 494 20.79 -3.06 8.51
CA VAL A 494 19.94 -1.98 7.98
C VAL A 494 20.77 -0.94 7.23
N GLU A 495 21.96 -0.57 7.74
CA GLU A 495 22.81 0.41 7.07
C GLU A 495 23.23 -0.05 5.67
N ALA A 496 23.69 -1.29 5.52
CA ALA A 496 24.05 -1.85 4.22
C ALA A 496 22.84 -1.89 3.27
N THR A 497 21.65 -2.20 3.79
CA THR A 497 20.42 -2.22 3.00
C THR A 497 20.05 -0.81 2.52
N ILE A 498 20.09 0.20 3.38
CA ILE A 498 19.84 1.60 2.99
C ILE A 498 20.84 2.07 1.93
N ILE A 499 22.12 1.73 2.09
CA ILE A 499 23.17 2.02 1.12
C ILE A 499 22.84 1.40 -0.24
N HIS A 500 22.42 0.13 -0.26
CA HIS A 500 22.01 -0.57 -1.48
C HIS A 500 20.84 0.15 -2.17
N HIS A 501 19.77 0.46 -1.42
CA HIS A 501 18.58 1.14 -1.95
C HIS A 501 18.91 2.54 -2.50
N ARG A 502 19.72 3.32 -1.78
CA ARG A 502 20.17 4.66 -2.19
C ARG A 502 20.97 4.62 -3.49
N LEU A 503 21.94 3.70 -3.61
CA LEU A 503 22.74 3.57 -4.84
C LEU A 503 21.90 3.09 -6.02
N ARG A 504 20.99 2.14 -5.80
CA ARG A 504 20.03 1.71 -6.84
C ARG A 504 19.18 2.87 -7.34
N TRP A 505 18.66 3.68 -6.42
CA TRP A 505 17.88 4.87 -6.74
C TRP A 505 18.71 5.92 -7.49
N ALA A 506 19.90 6.26 -6.99
CA ALA A 506 20.80 7.23 -7.61
C ALA A 506 21.15 6.85 -9.06
N GLY A 507 21.48 5.58 -9.32
CA GLY A 507 21.71 5.12 -10.68
C GLY A 507 20.45 5.16 -11.56
N HIS A 508 19.27 4.91 -11.00
CA HIS A 508 18.02 5.05 -11.75
C HIS A 508 17.74 6.50 -12.12
N VAL A 509 17.86 7.43 -11.17
CA VAL A 509 17.75 8.88 -11.43
C VAL A 509 18.79 9.32 -12.45
N GLN A 510 20.01 8.78 -12.39
CA GLN A 510 21.04 9.10 -13.36
C GLN A 510 20.71 8.68 -14.80
N ARG A 511 19.91 7.63 -14.99
CA ARG A 511 19.46 7.18 -16.32
C ARG A 511 18.16 7.84 -16.78
N MET A 512 17.49 8.64 -15.95
CA MET A 512 16.29 9.37 -16.36
C MET A 512 16.64 10.45 -17.40
N GLU A 513 15.63 10.86 -18.18
CA GLU A 513 15.73 12.01 -19.07
C GLU A 513 16.04 13.32 -18.30
N PRO A 514 16.80 14.26 -18.90
CA PRO A 514 17.28 15.45 -18.21
C PRO A 514 16.15 16.39 -17.77
N PHE A 515 15.00 16.40 -18.45
CA PHE A 515 13.86 17.25 -18.07
C PHE A 515 13.07 16.71 -16.86
N ARG A 516 13.36 15.50 -16.37
CA ARG A 516 12.64 14.90 -15.24
C ARG A 516 13.04 15.59 -13.93
N LEU A 517 12.04 16.03 -13.16
CA LEU A 517 12.23 16.72 -11.87
C LEU A 517 13.22 16.02 -10.91
N PRO A 518 13.17 14.69 -10.67
CA PRO A 518 14.15 14.04 -9.78
C PRO A 518 15.60 14.21 -10.26
N LYS A 519 15.84 14.20 -11.57
CA LYS A 519 17.17 14.39 -12.14
C LYS A 519 17.60 15.86 -12.05
N ILE A 520 16.68 16.78 -12.34
CA ILE A 520 16.89 18.21 -12.12
C ILE A 520 17.27 18.50 -10.66
N MET A 521 16.54 17.97 -9.69
CA MET A 521 16.83 18.13 -8.26
C MET A 521 18.18 17.54 -7.86
N LEU A 522 18.56 16.38 -8.42
CA LEU A 522 19.87 15.78 -8.15
C LEU A 522 21.01 16.64 -8.73
N TYR A 523 20.81 17.27 -9.87
CA TYR A 523 21.84 18.05 -10.57
C TYR A 523 21.85 19.54 -10.22
N GLY A 524 20.76 20.07 -9.64
CA GLY A 524 20.55 21.47 -9.34
C GLY A 524 20.53 21.82 -7.85
N GLU A 525 20.17 23.06 -7.57
CA GLU A 525 19.93 23.65 -6.26
C GLU A 525 18.80 24.67 -6.33
N LEU A 526 18.37 25.20 -5.18
CA LEU A 526 17.44 26.33 -5.16
C LEU A 526 18.13 27.53 -5.81
N ALA A 527 17.43 28.25 -6.70
CA ALA A 527 18.00 29.42 -7.36
C ALA A 527 18.21 30.59 -6.40
N ASN A 528 17.40 30.64 -5.33
CA ASN A 528 17.40 31.68 -4.32
C ASN A 528 17.85 31.11 -2.96
N GLY A 529 18.45 31.96 -2.14
CA GLY A 529 18.98 31.61 -0.83
C GLY A 529 20.40 31.06 -0.86
N THR A 530 21.07 31.12 0.29
CA THR A 530 22.45 30.66 0.44
C THR A 530 22.57 29.68 1.59
N ARG A 531 23.44 28.67 1.43
CA ARG A 531 23.73 27.74 2.52
C ARG A 531 24.53 28.47 3.61
N PRO A 532 24.14 28.35 4.90
CA PRO A 532 24.89 28.95 6.00
C PRO A 532 26.33 28.40 6.05
N ARG A 533 27.28 29.25 6.45
CA ARG A 533 28.67 28.85 6.72
C ARG A 533 28.75 28.07 8.04
N GLY A 534 29.77 27.21 8.20
CA GLY A 534 29.99 26.41 9.41
C GLY A 534 29.54 24.96 9.26
N ALA A 535 28.61 24.50 10.11
CA ALA A 535 28.12 23.12 10.18
C ALA A 535 26.69 22.97 9.61
N PRO A 536 26.47 23.19 8.30
CA PRO A 536 25.14 23.08 7.72
C PRO A 536 24.65 21.62 7.73
N LYS A 537 23.33 21.45 7.77
CA LYS A 537 22.70 20.12 7.65
C LYS A 537 23.13 19.42 6.36
N LEU A 538 23.23 18.10 6.42
CA LEU A 538 23.63 17.28 5.27
C LEU A 538 22.58 17.39 4.16
N ARG A 539 23.04 17.33 2.91
CA ARG A 539 22.15 17.15 1.74
C ARG A 539 22.17 15.70 1.30
N TYR A 540 21.17 15.34 0.51
CA TYR A 540 21.17 14.06 -0.21
C TYR A 540 22.47 13.83 -1.00
N LYS A 541 22.97 14.85 -1.72
CA LYS A 541 24.24 14.77 -2.46
C LYS A 541 25.45 14.48 -1.56
N ASP A 542 25.49 15.10 -0.38
CA ASP A 542 26.58 14.89 0.59
C ASP A 542 26.57 13.44 1.09
N GLN A 543 25.38 12.86 1.31
CA GLN A 543 25.24 11.45 1.69
C GLN A 543 25.55 10.50 0.56
N LEU A 544 25.08 10.77 -0.66
CA LEU A 544 25.38 9.94 -1.82
C LEU A 544 26.89 9.86 -2.05
N LYS A 545 27.61 10.99 -1.98
CA LYS A 545 29.08 11.01 -2.08
C LYS A 545 29.75 10.13 -1.02
N ARG A 546 29.28 10.19 0.23
CA ARG A 546 29.77 9.33 1.32
C ARG A 546 29.45 7.86 1.06
N THR A 547 28.26 7.55 0.59
CA THR A 547 27.82 6.19 0.27
C THR A 547 28.66 5.58 -0.85
N LEU A 548 28.97 6.34 -1.91
CA LEU A 548 29.88 5.91 -2.99
C LEU A 548 31.27 5.58 -2.43
N ALA A 549 31.84 6.49 -1.62
CA ALA A 549 33.13 6.26 -0.98
C ALA A 549 33.14 5.04 -0.03
N LEU A 550 32.08 4.81 0.74
CA LEU A 550 31.93 3.65 1.63
C LEU A 550 31.84 2.32 0.89
N THR A 551 31.45 2.34 -0.38
CA THR A 551 31.25 1.16 -1.23
C THR A 551 32.34 1.00 -2.28
N ASN A 552 33.44 1.75 -2.16
CA ASN A 552 34.56 1.77 -3.11
C ASN A 552 34.13 2.09 -4.56
N ILE A 553 33.03 2.82 -4.74
CA ILE A 553 32.61 3.35 -6.04
C ILE A 553 33.18 4.77 -6.14
N ASP A 554 33.97 5.03 -7.16
CA ASP A 554 34.59 6.34 -7.35
C ASP A 554 33.52 7.44 -7.58
N PRO A 555 33.41 8.44 -6.69
CA PRO A 555 32.46 9.53 -6.85
C PRO A 555 32.71 10.42 -8.07
N SER A 556 33.87 10.33 -8.75
CA SER A 556 34.17 11.14 -9.93
C SER A 556 33.68 10.53 -11.25
N SER A 557 33.50 9.20 -11.29
CA SER A 557 33.16 8.43 -12.49
C SER A 557 31.88 7.60 -12.37
N TRP A 558 31.23 7.57 -11.20
CA TRP A 558 30.01 6.79 -10.97
C TRP A 558 28.89 7.12 -11.97
N GLU A 559 28.78 8.36 -12.44
CA GLU A 559 27.78 8.77 -13.43
C GLU A 559 27.90 7.98 -14.74
N GLN A 560 29.13 7.63 -15.14
CA GLN A 560 29.42 6.86 -16.35
C GLN A 560 29.09 5.38 -16.14
N THR A 561 29.55 4.81 -15.02
CA THR A 561 29.24 3.44 -14.61
C THR A 561 27.72 3.23 -14.45
N ALA A 562 27.00 4.24 -13.98
CA ALA A 562 25.56 4.20 -13.78
C ALA A 562 24.75 4.23 -15.09
N ARG A 563 25.34 4.61 -16.23
CA ARG A 563 24.64 4.62 -17.53
C ARG A 563 24.19 3.22 -17.93
N ASP A 564 25.06 2.23 -17.76
CA ASP A 564 24.69 0.83 -17.95
C ASP A 564 24.05 0.26 -16.68
N ARG A 565 22.82 -0.26 -16.82
CA ARG A 565 22.04 -0.78 -15.70
C ARG A 565 22.69 -2.05 -15.10
N ALA A 566 23.25 -2.92 -15.93
CA ALA A 566 23.82 -4.19 -15.47
C ALA A 566 25.13 -3.97 -14.70
N THR A 567 26.03 -3.18 -15.27
CA THR A 567 27.30 -2.79 -14.64
C THR A 567 27.06 -2.02 -13.36
N TRP A 568 26.11 -1.08 -13.34
CA TRP A 568 25.73 -0.40 -12.11
C TRP A 568 25.26 -1.38 -11.03
N ARG A 569 24.35 -2.31 -11.34
CA ARG A 569 23.84 -3.29 -10.38
C ARG A 569 24.95 -4.16 -9.79
N ARG A 570 25.90 -4.62 -10.62
CA ARG A 570 27.07 -5.38 -10.15
C ARG A 570 27.95 -4.55 -9.21
N ALA A 571 28.27 -3.31 -9.59
CA ALA A 571 29.07 -2.40 -8.76
C ALA A 571 28.39 -2.10 -7.41
N VAL A 572 27.08 -1.83 -7.41
CA VAL A 572 26.31 -1.64 -6.17
C VAL A 572 26.35 -2.90 -5.32
N HIS A 573 26.11 -4.08 -5.89
CA HIS A 573 26.11 -5.34 -5.15
C HIS A 573 27.47 -5.60 -4.49
N HIS A 574 28.56 -5.60 -5.26
CA HIS A 574 29.91 -5.80 -4.73
C HIS A 574 30.27 -4.75 -3.68
N GLY A 575 29.98 -3.47 -3.94
CA GLY A 575 30.26 -2.39 -3.01
C GLY A 575 29.49 -2.50 -1.69
N THR A 576 28.21 -2.92 -1.74
CA THR A 576 27.40 -3.15 -0.54
C THR A 576 27.87 -4.36 0.27
N THR A 577 28.30 -5.44 -0.39
CA THR A 577 28.85 -6.63 0.26
C THR A 577 30.18 -6.31 0.95
N ALA A 578 31.10 -5.65 0.25
CA ALA A 578 32.39 -5.23 0.82
C ALA A 578 32.21 -4.26 2.00
N PHE A 579 31.23 -3.36 1.93
CA PHE A 579 30.88 -2.49 3.05
C PHE A 579 30.44 -3.31 4.27
N GLU A 580 29.54 -4.29 4.09
CA GLU A 580 29.03 -5.11 5.19
C GLU A 580 30.14 -5.98 5.81
N GLU A 581 31.03 -6.56 5.00
CA GLU A 581 32.20 -7.31 5.48
C GLU A 581 33.11 -6.43 6.33
N LYS A 582 33.52 -5.26 5.81
CA LYS A 582 34.33 -4.29 6.54
C LYS A 582 33.65 -3.81 7.82
N ARG A 583 32.33 -3.66 7.81
CA ARG A 583 31.55 -3.29 9.00
C ARG A 583 31.65 -4.38 10.08
N LYS A 584 31.50 -5.66 9.71
CA LYS A 584 31.64 -6.80 10.62
C LYS A 584 33.04 -6.86 11.23
N GLU A 585 34.07 -6.74 10.39
CA GLU A 585 35.48 -6.71 10.83
C GLU A 585 35.75 -5.57 11.83
N ASN A 586 35.23 -4.38 11.57
CA ASN A 586 35.39 -3.23 12.45
C ASN A 586 34.73 -3.45 13.82
N GLU A 587 33.53 -4.03 13.85
CA GLU A 587 32.85 -4.35 15.12
C GLU A 587 33.59 -5.43 15.91
N GLU A 588 34.14 -6.44 15.24
CA GLU A 588 35.00 -7.45 15.86
C GLU A 588 36.31 -6.85 16.39
N ALA A 589 36.96 -5.98 15.61
CA ALA A 589 38.17 -5.28 16.03
C ALA A 589 37.91 -4.37 17.24
N LYS A 590 36.80 -3.62 17.26
CA LYS A 590 36.38 -2.83 18.43
C LYS A 590 36.16 -3.71 19.65
N ARG A 591 35.58 -4.91 19.47
CA ARG A 591 35.39 -5.87 20.57
C ARG A 591 36.74 -6.40 21.07
N ARG A 592 37.66 -6.75 20.18
CA ARG A 592 39.02 -7.18 20.54
C ARG A 592 39.78 -6.13 21.34
N ARG A 593 39.60 -4.84 21.03
CA ARG A 593 40.22 -3.72 21.78
C ARG A 593 39.63 -3.47 23.17
N ARG A 594 38.42 -3.97 23.44
CA ARG A 594 37.73 -3.80 24.73
C ARG A 594 37.96 -4.98 25.68
N ARG A 595 38.47 -6.08 25.14
CA ARG A 595 38.96 -7.24 25.90
C ARG A 595 40.45 -7.04 26.13
#